data_AF-Q99LZ4-F1
#
_entry.id   AF-Q99LZ4-F1
#
_cell.length_a   1.000
_cell.length_b   1.000
_cell.length_c   1.000
_cell.angle_alpha   90.00
_cell.angle_beta   90.00
_cell.angle_gamma   90.00
#
_symmetry.space_group_name_H-M   'P 1'
#
loop_
_entity.id
_entity.type
_entity.pdbx_description
1 polymer ?
#
loop_
_entity_poly.entity_id
_entity_poly.type
_entity_poly.pdbx_seq_one_letter_code
_entity_poly.pdbx_strand_id
1 'polypeptide(L)'
;GHGGEPAGDGGERVLPVRAPSWARAEFLAGHDPPGISLGDAVAGVRARTRDLMRAGVLKEKPLWYDIYKAFPPLREPVFRRPRLRYGKAKADIQDIFYQEDQIRAKFFATYGSGQKAFDLFNPNFKSTCQRFVEKYTELQNLGETDEEKLFVETGKALLAEGIILRRVREARTVSVRLQASSEGHEPQEDDDLAQRGQVKQEPETAPSPP
;
A
#
# COMPACT_ATOMS: atom_id res chain seq x y z
N GLY A 1 -68.41 34.58 32.72
CA GLY A 1 -67.59 34.54 31.50
C GLY A 1 -66.55 33.47 31.68
N HIS A 2 -66.72 32.34 31.01
CA HIS A 2 -65.73 31.28 30.95
C HIS A 2 -64.61 31.69 30.01
N GLY A 3 -63.37 31.59 30.50
CA GLY A 3 -62.17 31.81 29.71
C GLY A 3 -61.27 30.58 29.80
N GLY A 4 -60.90 30.06 28.63
CA GLY A 4 -59.60 29.43 28.36
C GLY A 4 -59.40 28.00 28.84
N GLU A 5 -59.61 27.05 27.93
CA GLU A 5 -58.74 25.86 27.84
C GLU A 5 -57.28 26.31 27.62
N PRO A 6 -56.30 25.54 28.13
CA PRO A 6 -55.36 25.02 27.14
C PRO A 6 -54.94 23.55 27.37
N ALA A 7 -55.00 22.83 26.25
CA ALA A 7 -53.93 22.03 25.65
C ALA A 7 -53.12 21.07 26.53
N GLY A 8 -53.27 19.78 26.22
CA GLY A 8 -52.43 18.70 26.72
C GLY A 8 -50.96 18.83 26.31
N ASP A 9 -50.09 18.53 27.27
CA ASP A 9 -48.67 18.29 27.07
C ASP A 9 -48.38 16.84 27.47
N GLY A 10 -48.50 15.94 26.50
CA GLY A 10 -48.14 14.53 26.63
C GLY A 10 -46.65 14.33 26.38
N GLY A 11 -45.80 14.91 27.22
CA GLY A 11 -44.36 14.65 27.21
C GLY A 11 -44.05 13.28 27.81
N GLU A 12 -43.89 12.26 26.97
CA GLU A 12 -43.34 10.97 27.39
C GLU A 12 -41.91 11.16 27.92
N ARG A 13 -41.75 10.98 29.23
CA ARG A 13 -40.45 10.88 29.89
C ARG A 13 -39.74 9.62 29.43
N VAL A 14 -38.81 9.76 28.47
CA VAL A 14 -37.84 8.73 28.15
C VAL A 14 -36.87 8.58 29.34
N LEU A 15 -37.02 7.50 30.10
CA LEU A 15 -36.07 7.13 31.15
C LEU A 15 -34.71 6.80 30.52
N PRO A 16 -33.57 7.23 31.11
CA PRO A 16 -32.26 6.92 30.54
C PRO A 16 -31.97 5.42 30.60
N VAL A 17 -31.69 4.84 29.43
CA VAL A 17 -31.25 3.46 29.27
C VAL A 17 -29.97 3.27 30.08
N ARG A 18 -30.06 2.37 31.05
CA ARG A 18 -28.97 1.97 31.94
C ARG A 18 -27.84 1.38 31.08
N ALA A 19 -26.68 2.04 31.06
CA ALA A 19 -25.52 1.60 30.30
C ALA A 19 -25.13 0.14 30.66
N PRO A 20 -24.72 -0.68 29.69
CA PRO A 20 -24.31 -2.07 29.93
C PRO A 20 -23.05 -2.16 30.80
N SER A 21 -22.98 -3.22 31.59
CA SER A 21 -22.01 -3.45 32.67
C SER A 21 -20.52 -3.45 32.28
N TRP A 22 -20.20 -3.47 30.99
CA TRP A 22 -18.82 -3.45 30.50
C TRP A 22 -18.22 -2.03 30.46
N ALA A 23 -19.04 -0.97 30.54
CA ALA A 23 -18.58 0.43 30.46
C ALA A 23 -17.97 0.98 31.76
N ARG A 24 -17.65 0.11 32.75
CA ARG A 24 -17.11 0.51 34.05
C ARG A 24 -15.86 -0.30 34.45
N ALA A 25 -15.00 -0.58 33.48
CA ALA A 25 -13.69 -1.17 33.74
C ALA A 25 -12.67 -0.06 34.07
N GLU A 26 -12.81 0.55 35.25
CA GLU A 26 -11.67 1.19 35.92
C GLU A 26 -10.74 0.10 36.44
N PHE A 27 -9.54 0.07 35.86
CA PHE A 27 -8.26 0.03 36.55
C PHE A 27 -8.26 -0.61 37.95
N LEU A 28 -8.32 -1.93 38.02
CA LEU A 28 -7.88 -2.68 39.19
C LEU A 28 -6.65 -3.49 38.82
N ALA A 29 -5.52 -3.07 39.38
CA ALA A 29 -4.25 -3.77 39.33
C ALA A 29 -4.44 -5.21 39.83
N GLY A 30 -4.47 -6.14 38.88
CA GLY A 30 -4.44 -7.58 39.13
C GLY A 30 -3.04 -7.99 39.58
N HIS A 31 -2.99 -8.64 40.72
CA HIS A 31 -1.84 -9.33 41.25
C HIS A 31 -1.49 -10.52 40.34
N ASP A 32 -0.47 -10.36 39.49
CA ASP A 32 0.02 -11.44 38.64
C ASP A 32 0.78 -12.50 39.48
N PRO A 33 0.57 -13.81 39.25
CA PRO A 33 1.41 -14.86 39.82
C PRO A 33 2.87 -14.70 39.33
N PRO A 34 3.89 -15.20 40.07
CA PRO A 34 5.30 -15.11 39.67
C PRO A 34 5.60 -16.10 38.52
N GLY A 35 5.01 -15.85 37.36
CA GLY A 35 5.25 -16.53 36.10
C GLY A 35 5.80 -15.52 35.11
N ILE A 36 7.12 -15.59 34.88
CA ILE A 36 7.86 -15.08 33.71
C ILE A 36 7.24 -13.81 33.10
N SER A 37 7.68 -12.65 33.59
CA SER A 37 7.34 -11.32 33.09
C SER A 37 7.11 -11.28 31.57
N LEU A 38 5.86 -11.01 31.17
CA LEU A 38 5.46 -10.59 29.84
C LEU A 38 5.91 -9.12 29.60
N GLY A 39 7.18 -8.84 29.86
CA GLY A 39 7.79 -7.53 29.75
C GLY A 39 8.38 -7.30 28.36
N ASP A 40 7.59 -7.48 27.30
CA ASP A 40 8.08 -7.36 25.92
C ASP A 40 8.65 -5.97 25.60
N ALA A 41 8.19 -4.95 26.33
CA ALA A 41 8.65 -3.57 26.19
C ALA A 41 9.99 -3.25 26.86
N VAL A 42 10.52 -4.12 27.74
CA VAL A 42 11.61 -3.74 28.68
C VAL A 42 13.00 -4.13 28.18
N ALA A 43 13.15 -5.32 27.60
CA ALA A 43 14.43 -5.83 27.12
C ALA A 43 14.21 -6.95 26.09
N GLY A 44 15.23 -7.29 25.30
CA GLY A 44 15.15 -8.43 24.37
C GLY A 44 15.00 -9.77 25.09
N VAL A 45 14.41 -10.76 24.42
CA VAL A 45 14.12 -12.08 25.03
C VAL A 45 15.37 -12.76 25.58
N ARG A 46 16.53 -12.63 24.92
CA ARG A 46 17.80 -13.17 25.39
C ARG A 46 18.22 -12.57 26.73
N ALA A 47 18.15 -11.24 26.87
CA ALA A 47 18.50 -10.55 28.11
C ALA A 47 17.57 -10.99 29.24
N ARG A 48 16.24 -11.03 29.00
CA ARG A 48 15.25 -11.50 29.98
C ARG A 48 15.51 -12.94 30.42
N THR A 49 15.69 -13.86 29.48
CA THR A 49 15.97 -15.27 29.77
C THR A 49 17.27 -15.44 30.55
N ARG A 50 18.34 -14.73 30.15
CA ARG A 50 19.62 -14.75 30.87
C ARG A 50 19.45 -14.30 32.32
N ASP A 51 18.71 -13.22 32.54
CA ASP A 51 18.57 -12.63 33.88
C ASP A 51 17.66 -13.49 34.76
N LEU A 52 16.62 -14.11 34.20
CA LEU A 52 15.79 -15.12 34.88
C LEU A 52 16.57 -16.39 35.25
N MET A 53 17.47 -16.86 34.38
CA MET A 53 18.37 -17.97 34.70
C MET A 53 19.35 -17.61 35.81
N ARG A 54 19.91 -16.38 35.79
CA ARG A 54 20.84 -15.89 36.82
C ARG A 54 20.17 -15.70 38.17
N ALA A 55 18.91 -15.25 38.19
CA ALA A 55 18.11 -15.10 39.41
C ALA A 55 17.60 -16.46 39.96
N GLY A 56 17.83 -17.56 39.26
CA GLY A 56 17.35 -18.89 39.67
C GLY A 56 15.84 -19.11 39.51
N VAL A 57 15.12 -18.14 38.92
CA VAL A 57 13.67 -18.24 38.62
C VAL A 57 13.44 -19.25 37.50
N LEU A 58 14.27 -19.19 36.45
CA LEU A 58 14.24 -20.15 35.35
C LEU A 58 15.25 -21.27 35.61
N LYS A 59 14.74 -22.41 36.11
CA LYS A 59 15.54 -23.59 36.48
C LYS A 59 16.13 -24.33 35.28
N GLU A 60 15.35 -24.42 34.20
CA GLU A 60 15.73 -25.11 32.98
C GLU A 60 16.11 -24.13 31.88
N LYS A 61 17.27 -24.36 31.27
CA LYS A 61 17.76 -23.54 30.17
C LYS A 61 16.98 -23.87 28.88
N PRO A 62 16.41 -22.88 28.18
CA PRO A 62 15.72 -23.13 26.93
C PRO A 62 16.65 -23.66 25.84
N LEU A 63 16.15 -24.60 25.03
CA LEU A 63 16.93 -25.24 23.95
C LEU A 63 17.53 -24.23 22.97
N TRP A 64 16.81 -23.14 22.67
CA TRP A 64 17.25 -22.11 21.73
C TRP A 64 18.36 -21.19 22.29
N TYR A 65 18.57 -21.16 23.61
CA TYR A 65 19.46 -20.16 24.24
C TYR A 65 20.93 -20.34 23.83
N ASP A 66 21.40 -21.58 23.67
CA ASP A 66 22.76 -21.84 23.22
C ASP A 66 22.97 -21.46 21.76
N ILE A 67 21.99 -21.73 20.91
CA ILE A 67 22.00 -21.34 19.50
C ILE A 67 22.08 -19.81 19.42
N TYR A 68 21.24 -19.10 20.18
CA TYR A 68 21.26 -17.63 20.23
C TYR A 68 22.60 -17.09 20.75
N LYS A 69 23.19 -17.73 21.76
CA LYS A 69 24.49 -17.32 22.32
C LYS A 69 25.63 -17.51 21.32
N ALA A 70 25.62 -18.61 20.56
CA ALA A 70 26.63 -18.91 19.54
C ALA A 70 26.48 -18.03 18.30
N PHE A 71 25.24 -17.82 17.85
CA PHE A 71 24.90 -17.07 16.63
C PHE A 71 23.92 -15.93 16.97
N PRO A 72 24.38 -14.86 17.65
CA PRO A 72 23.51 -13.75 17.98
C PRO A 72 23.11 -12.98 16.71
N PRO A 73 21.88 -12.45 16.64
CA PRO A 73 21.46 -11.61 15.53
C PRO A 73 22.24 -10.27 15.52
N LEU A 74 22.36 -9.65 14.35
CA LEU A 74 23.05 -8.35 14.19
C LEU A 74 22.45 -7.25 15.07
N ARG A 75 21.14 -7.29 15.27
CA ARG A 75 20.41 -6.36 16.14
C ARG A 75 19.56 -7.14 17.12
N GLU A 76 19.68 -6.79 18.40
CA GLU A 76 18.87 -7.40 19.44
C GLU A 76 17.38 -7.06 19.23
N PRO A 77 16.47 -8.05 19.31
CA PRO A 77 15.02 -7.84 19.17
C PRO A 77 14.48 -7.19 20.44
N VAL A 78 14.69 -5.88 20.55
CA VAL A 78 14.13 -5.02 21.60
C VAL A 78 12.91 -4.31 21.02
N PHE A 79 11.80 -4.34 21.75
CA PHE A 79 10.62 -3.57 21.38
C PHE A 79 10.97 -2.08 21.31
N ARG A 80 10.68 -1.47 20.17
CA ARG A 80 10.80 -0.02 19.98
C ARG A 80 9.47 0.51 19.48
N ARG A 81 8.84 1.38 20.27
CA ARG A 81 7.61 2.04 19.87
C ARG A 81 7.86 2.89 18.63
N PRO A 82 7.19 2.63 17.49
CA PRO A 82 7.27 3.51 16.33
C PRO A 82 6.83 4.92 16.72
N ARG A 83 7.62 5.93 16.38
CA ARG A 83 7.30 7.35 16.61
C ARG A 83 7.07 8.04 15.29
N LEU A 84 5.99 8.80 15.21
CA LEU A 84 5.75 9.65 14.05
C LEU A 84 6.83 10.74 13.99
N ARG A 85 7.25 11.06 12.77
CA ARG A 85 8.20 12.14 12.50
C ARG A 85 7.41 13.43 12.32
N TYR A 86 7.75 14.48 13.06
CA TYR A 86 7.11 15.80 12.98
C TYR A 86 8.10 16.86 12.46
N GLY A 87 7.57 17.99 11.99
CA GLY A 87 8.35 19.13 11.54
C GLY A 87 9.19 18.80 10.29
N LYS A 88 10.50 19.03 10.35
CA LYS A 88 11.43 18.86 9.22
C LYS A 88 12.06 17.45 9.15
N ALA A 89 11.67 16.53 10.02
CA ALA A 89 12.23 15.19 10.06
C ALA A 89 11.77 14.36 8.85
N LYS A 90 12.72 14.00 7.97
CA LYS A 90 12.50 13.12 6.82
C LYS A 90 13.13 11.74 7.07
N ALA A 91 12.76 10.76 6.27
CA ALA A 91 13.46 9.48 6.26
C ALA A 91 14.81 9.64 5.57
N ASP A 92 15.83 8.89 6.02
CA ASP A 92 17.18 8.90 5.43
C ASP A 92 17.27 8.05 4.15
N ILE A 93 16.13 7.75 3.52
CA ILE A 93 16.03 6.90 2.33
C ILE A 93 16.05 7.82 1.11
N GLN A 94 16.95 7.53 0.17
CA GLN A 94 17.10 8.27 -1.08
C GLN A 94 16.35 7.57 -2.21
N ASP A 95 15.86 8.35 -3.16
CA ASP A 95 15.28 7.80 -4.39
C ASP A 95 16.38 7.15 -5.24
N ILE A 96 16.05 6.02 -5.86
CA ILE A 96 16.99 5.24 -6.68
C ILE A 96 16.76 5.61 -8.15
N PHE A 97 17.69 6.36 -8.74
CA PHE A 97 17.68 6.74 -10.15
C PHE A 97 18.97 6.31 -10.83
N TYR A 98 18.86 5.85 -12.08
CA TYR A 98 19.97 5.48 -12.92
C TYR A 98 20.09 6.39 -14.15
N GLN A 99 21.25 6.35 -14.82
CA GLN A 99 21.48 7.20 -16.00
C GLN A 99 20.56 6.80 -17.17
N GLU A 100 20.28 5.51 -17.31
CA GLU A 100 19.35 5.02 -18.33
C GLU A 100 17.91 5.48 -18.12
N ASP A 101 17.52 5.89 -16.90
CA ASP A 101 16.14 6.30 -16.63
C ASP A 101 15.78 7.60 -17.38
N GLN A 102 16.77 8.43 -17.71
CA GLN A 102 16.57 9.59 -18.59
C GLN A 102 16.17 9.15 -20.01
N ILE A 103 16.83 8.10 -20.53
CA ILE A 103 16.55 7.53 -21.85
C ILE A 103 15.18 6.83 -21.83
N ARG A 104 14.89 6.07 -20.76
CA ARG A 104 13.59 5.40 -20.59
C ARG A 104 12.44 6.41 -20.50
N ALA A 105 12.63 7.52 -19.78
CA ALA A 105 11.63 8.58 -19.70
C ALA A 105 11.32 9.16 -21.09
N LYS A 106 12.36 9.49 -21.89
CA LYS A 106 12.20 9.96 -23.27
C LYS A 106 11.52 8.90 -24.15
N PHE A 107 11.89 7.62 -24.02
CA PHE A 107 11.27 6.51 -24.76
C PHE A 107 9.78 6.37 -24.44
N PHE A 108 9.40 6.35 -23.17
CA PHE A 108 8.00 6.21 -22.76
C PHE A 108 7.18 7.46 -23.09
N ALA A 109 7.76 8.65 -23.05
CA ALA A 109 7.09 9.88 -23.49
C ALA A 109 6.77 9.86 -25.00
N THR A 110 7.64 9.29 -25.82
CA THR A 110 7.53 9.32 -27.29
C THR A 110 6.78 8.11 -27.86
N TYR A 111 7.06 6.90 -27.38
CA TYR A 111 6.52 5.64 -27.89
C TYR A 111 5.52 4.97 -26.94
N GLY A 112 5.49 5.37 -25.67
CA GLY A 112 4.60 4.78 -24.67
C GLY A 112 4.95 3.33 -24.32
N SER A 113 3.97 2.63 -23.73
CA SER A 113 4.10 1.20 -23.49
C SER A 113 4.01 0.43 -24.81
N GLY A 114 5.04 -0.35 -25.12
CA GLY A 114 5.13 -1.13 -26.35
C GLY A 114 4.05 -2.23 -26.45
N GLN A 115 3.92 -2.85 -27.63
CA GLN A 115 2.98 -3.96 -27.83
C GLN A 115 3.42 -5.24 -27.09
N LYS A 116 4.73 -5.39 -26.86
CA LYS A 116 5.29 -6.53 -26.14
C LYS A 116 5.07 -6.36 -24.65
N ALA A 117 4.23 -7.21 -24.07
CA ALA A 117 4.04 -7.28 -22.63
C ALA A 117 5.35 -7.64 -21.91
N PHE A 118 5.50 -7.15 -20.69
CA PHE A 118 6.63 -7.51 -19.84
C PHE A 118 6.45 -8.92 -19.28
N ASP A 119 7.47 -9.76 -19.46
CA ASP A 119 7.57 -11.02 -18.75
C ASP A 119 8.45 -10.81 -17.52
N LEU A 120 7.82 -10.71 -16.34
CA LEU A 120 8.50 -10.49 -15.07
C LEU A 120 8.99 -11.80 -14.43
N PHE A 121 8.62 -12.97 -14.95
CA PHE A 121 9.08 -14.26 -14.43
C PHE A 121 10.48 -14.61 -14.92
N ASN A 122 10.85 -14.10 -16.10
CA ASN A 122 12.17 -14.32 -16.66
C ASN A 122 13.15 -13.21 -16.23
N PRO A 123 14.19 -13.52 -15.45
CA PRO A 123 15.17 -12.50 -15.00
C PRO A 123 15.98 -11.89 -16.15
N ASN A 124 16.07 -12.58 -17.29
CA ASN A 124 16.82 -12.12 -18.47
C ASN A 124 15.90 -11.51 -19.53
N PHE A 125 14.67 -11.13 -19.18
CA PHE A 125 13.73 -10.55 -20.13
C PHE A 125 14.19 -9.16 -20.59
N LYS A 126 14.54 -9.06 -21.87
CA LYS A 126 14.80 -7.77 -22.52
C LYS A 126 13.51 -7.21 -23.11
N SER A 127 13.01 -6.14 -22.48
CA SER A 127 11.91 -5.34 -23.00
C SER A 127 12.34 -4.54 -24.24
N THR A 128 11.37 -4.01 -25.00
CA THR A 128 11.67 -3.15 -26.15
C THR A 128 12.40 -1.88 -25.72
N CYS A 129 11.99 -1.29 -24.59
CA CYS A 129 12.67 -0.15 -23.97
C CYS A 129 14.10 -0.51 -23.54
N GLN A 130 14.32 -1.70 -22.98
CA GLN A 130 15.66 -2.15 -22.60
C GLN A 130 16.59 -2.30 -23.82
N ARG A 131 16.09 -2.89 -24.92
CA ARG A 131 16.85 -2.95 -26.18
C ARG A 131 17.17 -1.57 -26.74
N PHE A 132 16.25 -0.62 -26.59
CA PHE A 132 16.47 0.77 -26.98
C PHE A 132 17.60 1.40 -26.17
N VAL A 133 17.60 1.23 -24.84
CA VAL A 133 18.67 1.72 -23.97
C VAL A 133 20.02 1.10 -24.35
N GLU A 134 20.09 -0.22 -24.54
CA GLU A 134 21.33 -0.90 -24.92
C GLU A 134 21.92 -0.33 -26.22
N LYS A 135 21.09 -0.16 -27.26
CA LYS A 135 21.51 0.41 -28.54
C LYS A 135 21.90 1.88 -28.43
N TYR A 136 21.18 2.65 -27.63
CA TYR A 136 21.52 4.05 -27.37
C TYR A 136 22.90 4.17 -26.71
N THR A 137 23.18 3.33 -25.71
CA THR A 137 24.48 3.30 -25.04
C THR A 137 25.60 2.82 -25.96
N GLU A 138 25.34 1.84 -26.84
CA GLU A 138 26.28 1.41 -27.87
C GLU A 138 26.69 2.58 -28.79
N LEU A 139 25.72 3.35 -29.30
CA LEU A 139 25.99 4.53 -30.15
C LEU A 139 26.68 5.65 -29.38
N GLN A 140 26.30 5.88 -28.13
CA GLN A 140 26.94 6.87 -27.26
C GLN A 140 28.43 6.54 -27.04
N ASN A 141 28.77 5.26 -26.86
CA ASN A 141 30.15 4.82 -26.69
C ASN A 141 30.98 4.93 -27.98
N LEU A 142 30.34 4.96 -29.16
CA LEU A 142 31.01 5.14 -30.45
C LEU A 142 31.38 6.61 -30.73
N GLY A 143 30.98 7.55 -29.87
CA GLY A 143 31.41 8.94 -29.92
C GLY A 143 30.38 9.94 -30.47
N GLU A 144 29.13 9.52 -30.63
CA GLU A 144 28.03 10.44 -30.91
C GLU A 144 27.66 11.21 -29.63
N THR A 145 27.76 12.54 -29.65
CA THR A 145 27.54 13.37 -28.45
C THR A 145 26.15 14.01 -28.39
N ASP A 146 25.42 14.01 -29.50
CA ASP A 146 24.15 14.74 -29.62
C ASP A 146 22.96 13.82 -29.29
N GLU A 147 22.30 14.06 -28.15
CA GLU A 147 21.23 13.22 -27.61
C GLU A 147 20.05 13.05 -28.56
N GLU A 148 19.71 14.09 -29.32
CA GLU A 148 18.58 14.05 -30.25
C GLU A 148 18.90 13.17 -31.46
N LYS A 149 20.13 13.27 -31.98
CA LYS A 149 20.60 12.43 -33.08
C LYS A 149 20.69 10.97 -32.64
N LEU A 150 21.32 10.71 -31.50
CA LEU A 150 21.41 9.38 -30.87
C LEU A 150 20.03 8.73 -30.75
N PHE A 151 19.04 9.48 -30.25
CA PHE A 151 17.69 8.98 -30.06
C PHE A 151 17.02 8.57 -31.39
N VAL A 152 17.15 9.40 -32.42
CA VAL A 152 16.59 9.14 -33.75
C VAL A 152 17.30 7.96 -34.43
N GLU A 153 18.63 7.90 -34.33
CA GLU A 153 19.46 6.84 -34.92
C GLU A 153 19.20 5.49 -34.24
N THR A 154 19.11 5.48 -32.91
CA THR A 154 18.69 4.30 -32.14
C THR A 154 17.31 3.81 -32.61
N GLY A 155 16.34 4.73 -32.78
CA GLY A 155 15.02 4.39 -33.29
C GLY A 155 15.06 3.76 -34.69
N LYS A 156 15.91 4.27 -35.59
CA LYS A 156 16.11 3.70 -36.93
C LYS A 156 16.76 2.32 -36.86
N ALA A 157 17.76 2.13 -36.01
CA ALA A 157 18.45 0.85 -35.82
C ALA A 157 17.48 -0.24 -35.33
N LEU A 158 16.63 0.06 -34.35
CA LEU A 158 15.64 -0.91 -33.86
C LEU A 158 14.55 -1.25 -34.90
N LEU A 159 14.18 -0.29 -35.76
CA LEU A 159 13.27 -0.55 -36.88
C LEU A 159 13.92 -1.48 -37.91
N ALA A 160 15.23 -1.35 -38.16
CA ALA A 160 15.98 -2.26 -39.01
C ALA A 160 16.09 -3.68 -38.42
N GLU A 161 16.12 -3.80 -37.09
CA GLU A 161 16.01 -5.08 -36.36
C GLU A 161 14.58 -5.66 -36.33
N GLY A 162 13.59 -4.98 -36.92
CA GLY A 162 12.21 -5.43 -37.02
C GLY A 162 11.35 -5.16 -35.79
N ILE A 163 11.79 -4.29 -34.87
CA ILE A 163 11.02 -3.93 -33.68
C ILE A 163 10.02 -2.82 -34.02
N ILE A 164 8.74 -3.03 -33.70
CA ILE A 164 7.68 -2.07 -33.96
C ILE A 164 7.70 -0.94 -32.92
N LEU A 165 8.05 0.27 -33.35
CA LEU A 165 7.99 1.49 -32.54
C LEU A 165 6.83 2.37 -33.00
N ARG A 166 5.73 2.37 -32.23
CA ARG A 166 4.57 3.25 -32.49
C ARG A 166 4.70 4.52 -31.66
N ARG A 167 4.81 5.68 -32.32
CA ARG A 167 4.76 6.97 -31.61
C ARG A 167 3.37 7.23 -31.06
N VAL A 168 3.32 7.72 -29.82
CA VAL A 168 2.09 8.19 -29.19
C VAL A 168 1.76 9.56 -29.78
N ARG A 169 0.54 9.73 -30.30
CA ARG A 169 0.02 11.05 -30.66
C ARG A 169 -0.50 11.67 -29.36
N GLU A 170 0.13 12.76 -28.93
CA GLU A 170 -0.09 13.60 -27.75
C GLU A 170 -0.91 13.05 -26.55
N ALA A 171 -0.19 12.99 -25.41
CA ALA A 171 -0.61 13.14 -24.02
C ALA A 171 -1.80 12.31 -23.51
N ARG A 172 -1.56 11.02 -23.25
CA ARG A 172 -2.12 10.43 -22.02
C ARG A 172 -1.30 11.01 -20.86
N THR A 173 -1.80 12.08 -20.24
CA THR A 173 -1.36 12.50 -18.92
C THR A 173 -1.64 11.35 -17.96
N VAL A 174 -0.66 10.46 -17.79
CA VAL A 174 -0.69 9.50 -16.70
C VAL A 174 -0.44 10.33 -15.45
N SER A 175 -1.52 10.72 -14.78
CA SER A 175 -1.45 11.23 -13.43
C SER A 175 -0.82 10.14 -12.58
N VAL A 176 0.48 10.27 -12.30
CA VAL A 176 1.11 9.51 -11.23
C VAL A 176 0.42 9.99 -9.96
N ARG A 177 -0.61 9.25 -9.53
CA ARG A 177 -1.16 9.37 -8.20
C ARG A 177 -0.04 8.95 -7.28
N LEU A 178 0.72 9.92 -6.78
CA LEU A 178 1.64 9.71 -5.67
C LEU A 178 0.79 9.06 -4.59
N GLN A 179 1.01 7.77 -4.35
CA GLN A 179 0.31 7.04 -3.31
C GLN A 179 0.78 7.63 -1.99
N ALA A 180 0.07 8.66 -1.53
CA ALA A 180 0.11 9.08 -0.15
C ALA A 180 -0.29 7.85 0.69
N SER A 181 0.59 7.52 1.63
CA SER A 181 0.45 6.49 2.63
C SER A 181 -1.00 6.38 3.12
N SER A 182 -1.60 5.20 2.94
CA SER A 182 -2.92 4.87 3.44
C SER A 182 -2.93 4.92 4.97
N GLU A 183 -3.55 5.96 5.53
CA GLU A 183 -4.07 5.98 6.90
C GLU A 183 -5.58 5.71 6.84
N GLY A 184 -6.07 4.78 7.67
CA GLY A 184 -7.48 4.68 8.08
C GLY A 184 -8.38 3.78 7.23
N HIS A 185 -8.54 2.53 7.68
CA HIS A 185 -9.63 1.64 7.29
C HIS A 185 -10.76 1.80 8.34
N GLU A 186 -11.92 2.27 7.94
CA GLU A 186 -13.18 2.12 8.69
C GLU A 186 -14.13 1.26 7.83
N PRO A 187 -14.77 0.22 8.40
CA PRO A 187 -15.69 -0.63 7.65
C PRO A 187 -17.07 0.02 7.54
N GLN A 188 -17.66 -0.05 6.35
CA GLN A 188 -19.02 0.40 6.06
C GLN A 188 -19.90 -0.85 5.91
N GLU A 189 -20.86 -1.03 6.82
CA GLU A 189 -21.81 -2.15 6.85
C GLU A 189 -23.00 -1.90 5.91
N ASP A 190 -23.21 -2.90 5.04
CA ASP A 190 -24.36 -3.46 4.30
C ASP A 190 -25.74 -2.75 4.23
N ASP A 191 -26.12 -2.50 2.96
CA ASP A 191 -27.29 -2.98 2.18
C ASP A 191 -28.77 -2.95 2.66
N ASP A 192 -29.60 -2.71 1.62
CA ASP A 192 -31.02 -3.01 1.40
C ASP A 192 -32.11 -2.02 1.88
N LEU A 193 -32.79 -1.33 0.92
CA LEU A 193 -34.14 -1.72 0.46
C LEU A 193 -34.71 -0.76 -0.64
N ALA A 194 -35.34 -1.37 -1.65
CA ALA A 194 -36.40 -0.83 -2.53
C ALA A 194 -35.92 0.02 -3.76
N GLN A 195 -36.36 -0.19 -5.01
CA GLN A 195 -37.65 -0.70 -5.49
C GLN A 195 -37.53 -1.43 -6.83
N ARG A 196 -38.25 -2.55 -6.89
CA ARG A 196 -38.55 -3.40 -8.02
C ARG A 196 -39.72 -2.81 -8.82
N GLY A 197 -39.55 -2.74 -10.14
CA GLY A 197 -40.63 -2.89 -11.11
C GLY A 197 -41.22 -1.61 -11.70
N GLN A 198 -41.01 -1.42 -13.01
CA GLN A 198 -42.09 -1.07 -13.93
C GLN A 198 -41.71 -1.49 -15.36
N VAL A 199 -42.39 -2.55 -15.82
CA VAL A 199 -42.50 -2.98 -17.21
C VAL A 199 -43.46 -2.01 -17.92
N LYS A 200 -43.12 -1.54 -19.14
CA LYS A 200 -44.07 -0.84 -20.01
C LYS A 200 -43.99 -1.35 -21.46
N GLN A 201 -45.06 -2.10 -21.76
CA GLN A 201 -45.68 -2.61 -22.99
C GLN A 201 -45.26 -2.08 -24.39
N GLU A 202 -45.24 -3.03 -25.34
CA GLU A 202 -45.35 -2.90 -26.81
C GLU A 202 -46.64 -2.20 -27.28
N PRO A 203 -46.68 -1.75 -28.55
CA PRO A 203 -47.89 -1.76 -29.35
C PRO A 203 -47.78 -2.64 -30.62
N GLU A 204 -48.75 -3.54 -30.82
CA GLU A 204 -48.98 -4.30 -32.05
C GLU A 204 -49.82 -3.52 -33.08
N THR A 205 -49.35 -3.59 -34.34
CA THR A 205 -50.05 -3.94 -35.60
C THR A 205 -51.15 -3.05 -36.23
N ALA A 206 -50.93 -2.70 -37.51
CA ALA A 206 -51.93 -2.85 -38.58
C ALA A 206 -51.25 -3.10 -39.97
N PRO A 207 -51.89 -3.86 -40.90
CA PRO A 207 -51.23 -4.43 -42.10
C PRO A 207 -51.69 -3.79 -43.43
N SER A 208 -51.00 -4.06 -44.56
CA SER A 208 -51.62 -4.54 -45.84
C SER A 208 -50.62 -4.81 -47.00
N PRO A 209 -50.95 -5.73 -47.94
CA PRO A 209 -50.17 -6.19 -49.13
C PRO A 209 -50.76 -5.58 -50.44
N PRO A 210 -50.50 -6.05 -51.70
CA PRO A 210 -49.59 -7.09 -52.25
C PRO A 210 -48.29 -6.58 -52.89
#